data_AF-A0A7S4HH30-F1
#
_entry.id   AF-A0A7S4HH30-F1
#
_cell.length_a   1.000
_cell.length_b   1.000
_cell.length_c   1.000
_cell.angle_alpha   90.00
_cell.angle_beta   90.00
_cell.angle_gamma   90.00
#
_symmetry.space_group_name_H-M   'P 1'
#
loop_
_entity.id
_entity.type
_entity.pdbx_description
1 polymer ?
#
loop_
_entity_poly.entity_id
_entity_poly.type
_entity_poly.pdbx_seq_one_letter_code
_entity_poly.pdbx_strand_id
1 'polypeptide(L)'
;KLPFDDDYIPDLFKKIRNGVFTFPPHVTQECKQLIGSMLVVDQLKRSTIAEIREHPWVKKNFPSQLKKIPPIVQYQAIWDVDERIADDLVEKFNISRDELLSELRKENEQGEANRYQVAYRLTEDNVDIVDDTPSSPLQVDMMMQSPPMNLREELPFDTEDSFLHEKKTDASTDYITRARESDQMWKLGISCTLSPRIILEKLYHVLVSMNIEWKTINEYHLQCRIIAHNPSNPTKFTIQLFKVKNKNYLLDFKKLHGDTCAFFEICSQLRF
;
A
#
# COMPACT_ATOMS: atom_id res chain seq x y z
N LYS A 1 9.13 27.18 -20.18
CA LYS A 1 7.68 27.19 -20.51
C LYS A 1 7.02 26.01 -19.81
N LEU A 2 5.83 26.21 -19.24
CA LEU A 2 5.11 25.14 -18.54
C LEU A 2 4.51 24.14 -19.55
N PRO A 3 4.35 22.85 -19.18
CA PRO A 3 3.72 21.85 -20.05
C PRO A 3 2.25 22.14 -20.33
N PHE A 4 1.55 22.81 -19.40
CA PHE A 4 0.20 23.33 -19.56
C PHE A 4 0.23 24.82 -19.24
N ASP A 5 -0.13 25.64 -20.23
CA ASP A 5 -0.11 27.09 -20.13
C ASP A 5 -1.15 27.68 -21.09
N ASP A 6 -1.91 28.65 -20.61
CA ASP A 6 -2.91 29.41 -21.38
C ASP A 6 -3.26 30.71 -20.65
N ASP A 7 -3.46 31.79 -21.40
CA ASP A 7 -3.88 33.08 -20.85
C ASP A 7 -5.33 33.00 -20.33
N TYR A 8 -6.15 32.11 -20.92
CA TYR A 8 -7.52 31.87 -20.50
C TYR A 8 -7.63 30.63 -19.61
N ILE A 9 -7.95 30.84 -18.34
CA ILE A 9 -8.01 29.80 -17.31
C ILE A 9 -8.89 28.58 -17.67
N PRO A 10 -10.09 28.73 -18.28
CA PRO A 10 -10.88 27.59 -18.72
C PRO A 10 -10.18 26.71 -19.77
N ASP A 11 -9.43 27.31 -20.70
CA ASP A 11 -8.67 26.57 -21.71
C ASP A 11 -7.43 25.90 -21.11
N LEU A 12 -6.79 26.52 -20.11
CA LEU A 12 -5.77 25.87 -19.28
C LEU A 12 -6.34 24.59 -18.63
N PHE A 13 -7.50 24.67 -17.98
CA PHE A 13 -8.14 23.49 -17.37
C PHE A 13 -8.53 22.43 -18.41
N LYS A 14 -8.95 22.85 -19.61
CA LYS A 14 -9.25 21.94 -20.72
C LYS A 14 -7.99 21.20 -21.19
N LYS A 15 -6.85 21.92 -21.32
CA LYS A 15 -5.55 21.31 -21.65
C LYS A 15 -5.09 20.32 -20.59
N ILE A 16 -5.21 20.68 -19.30
CA ILE A 16 -4.87 19.80 -18.17
C ILE A 16 -5.75 18.54 -18.16
N ARG A 17 -7.07 18.68 -18.30
CA ARG A 17 -8.01 17.55 -18.31
C ARG A 17 -7.80 16.60 -19.48
N ASN A 18 -7.40 17.15 -20.64
CA ASN A 18 -7.12 16.34 -21.82
C ASN A 18 -5.71 15.76 -21.82
N GLY A 19 -4.81 16.24 -20.94
CA GLY A 19 -3.42 15.81 -20.87
C GLY A 19 -2.62 16.10 -22.15
N VAL A 20 -2.99 17.14 -22.89
CA VAL A 20 -2.31 17.50 -24.16
C VAL A 20 -1.20 18.49 -23.88
N PHE A 21 0.03 18.08 -24.16
CA PHE A 21 1.23 18.92 -24.04
C PHE A 21 2.25 18.56 -25.12
N THR A 22 3.19 19.46 -25.39
CA THR A 22 4.19 19.31 -26.44
C THR A 22 5.59 19.27 -25.87
N PHE A 23 6.45 18.41 -26.42
CA PHE A 23 7.86 18.37 -26.04
C PHE A 23 8.71 19.25 -26.96
N PRO A 24 9.64 20.04 -26.40
CA PRO A 24 10.69 20.68 -27.19
C PRO A 24 11.56 19.66 -27.95
N PRO A 25 12.22 20.08 -29.05
CA PRO A 25 13.02 19.18 -29.88
C PRO A 25 14.25 18.60 -29.17
N HIS A 26 14.77 19.28 -28.14
CA HIS A 26 15.96 18.84 -27.40
C HIS A 26 15.69 17.73 -26.38
N VAL A 27 14.42 17.38 -26.11
CA VAL A 27 14.08 16.36 -25.12
C VAL A 27 14.31 14.97 -25.71
N THR A 28 15.12 14.16 -25.04
CA THR A 28 15.40 12.78 -25.46
C THR A 28 14.15 11.90 -25.38
N GLN A 29 14.09 10.86 -26.21
CA GLN A 29 12.91 9.99 -26.26
C GLN A 29 12.61 9.30 -24.91
N GLU A 30 13.65 8.88 -24.19
CA GLU A 30 13.50 8.28 -22.86
C GLU A 30 12.90 9.27 -21.84
N CYS A 31 13.29 10.55 -21.92
CA CYS A 31 12.73 11.59 -21.05
C CYS A 31 11.26 11.88 -21.40
N LYS A 32 10.91 11.86 -22.69
CA LYS A 32 9.51 12.00 -23.13
C LYS A 32 8.63 10.87 -22.61
N GLN A 33 9.13 9.64 -22.62
CA GLN A 33 8.41 8.48 -22.07
C GLN A 33 8.15 8.63 -20.57
N LEU A 34 9.18 9.03 -19.80
CA LEU A 34 9.05 9.26 -18.37
C LEU A 34 8.03 10.36 -18.04
N ILE A 35 8.18 11.54 -18.66
CA ILE A 35 7.24 12.66 -18.43
C ILE A 35 5.83 12.28 -18.90
N GLY A 36 5.73 11.53 -19.99
CA GLY A 36 4.47 10.98 -20.49
C GLY A 36 3.77 10.07 -19.48
N SER A 37 4.51 9.22 -18.78
CA SER A 37 3.94 8.32 -17.77
C SER A 37 3.60 9.04 -16.45
N MET A 38 4.26 10.15 -16.15
CA MET A 38 3.97 11.01 -15.00
C MET A 38 2.76 11.93 -15.23
N LEU A 39 2.57 12.44 -16.46
CA LEU A 39 1.51 13.38 -16.81
C LEU A 39 0.25 12.71 -17.38
N VAL A 40 0.05 11.41 -17.10
CA VAL A 40 -1.16 10.68 -17.47
C VAL A 40 -2.37 11.23 -16.71
N VAL A 41 -3.47 11.49 -17.42
CA VAL A 41 -4.74 12.02 -16.85
C VAL A 41 -5.37 11.02 -15.89
N ASP A 42 -5.42 9.74 -16.28
CA ASP A 42 -5.94 8.65 -15.46
C ASP A 42 -4.96 8.35 -14.31
N GLN A 43 -5.38 8.61 -13.08
CA GLN A 43 -4.55 8.43 -11.89
C GLN A 43 -4.14 6.96 -11.67
N LEU A 44 -4.96 6.00 -12.08
CA LEU A 44 -4.65 4.56 -11.89
C LEU A 44 -3.62 4.05 -12.90
N LYS A 45 -3.47 4.75 -14.03
CA LYS A 45 -2.46 4.43 -15.06
C LYS A 45 -1.21 5.30 -14.96
N ARG A 46 -1.23 6.30 -14.09
CA ARG A 46 -0.10 7.20 -13.86
C ARG A 46 0.99 6.46 -13.12
N SER A 47 2.23 6.61 -13.57
CA SER A 47 3.34 5.91 -12.94
C SER A 47 3.50 6.25 -11.47
N THR A 48 3.72 5.23 -10.66
CA THR A 48 4.05 5.40 -9.24
C THR A 48 5.50 5.84 -9.05
N ILE A 49 5.85 6.35 -7.87
CA ILE A 49 7.24 6.72 -7.57
C ILE A 49 8.18 5.50 -7.69
N ALA A 50 7.72 4.30 -7.31
CA ALA A 50 8.50 3.08 -7.45
C ALA A 50 8.82 2.80 -8.94
N GLU A 51 7.82 2.87 -9.81
CA GLU A 51 7.99 2.69 -11.26
C GLU A 51 8.90 3.77 -11.88
N ILE A 52 8.76 5.02 -11.42
CA ILE A 52 9.59 6.14 -11.86
C ILE A 52 11.07 5.91 -11.49
N ARG A 53 11.34 5.42 -10.28
CA ARG A 53 12.71 5.09 -9.82
C ARG A 53 13.33 3.99 -10.67
N GLU A 54 12.52 3.07 -11.16
CA GLU A 54 12.97 1.97 -12.01
C GLU A 54 13.18 2.35 -13.49
N HIS A 55 12.73 3.55 -13.89
CA HIS A 55 12.77 4.00 -15.28
C HIS A 55 14.21 4.21 -15.79
N PRO A 56 14.56 3.77 -17.03
CA PRO A 56 15.92 3.85 -17.58
C PRO A 56 16.53 5.26 -17.54
N TRP A 57 15.75 6.28 -17.88
CA TRP A 57 16.19 7.69 -17.85
C TRP A 57 16.60 8.14 -16.44
N VAL A 58 15.89 7.67 -15.40
CA VAL A 58 16.16 8.02 -14.01
C VAL A 58 17.40 7.26 -13.54
N LYS A 59 17.42 5.93 -13.72
CA LYS A 59 18.54 5.05 -13.31
C LYS A 59 19.90 5.49 -13.85
N LYS A 60 19.95 5.96 -15.11
CA LYS A 60 21.19 6.34 -15.80
C LYS A 60 22.00 7.40 -15.05
N ASN A 61 21.34 8.31 -14.34
CA ASN A 61 21.98 9.41 -13.60
C ASN A 61 21.49 9.51 -12.15
N PHE A 62 20.99 8.41 -11.56
CA PHE A 62 20.42 8.46 -10.22
C PHE A 62 21.52 8.42 -9.16
N PRO A 63 21.70 9.48 -8.33
CA PRO A 63 22.68 9.48 -7.26
C PRO A 63 22.44 8.30 -6.31
N SER A 64 23.49 7.55 -5.96
CA SER A 64 23.42 6.43 -5.01
C SER A 64 22.80 6.85 -3.68
N GLN A 65 23.08 8.08 -3.23
CA GLN A 65 22.54 8.69 -2.02
C GLN A 65 21.01 8.76 -1.98
N LEU A 66 20.35 8.90 -3.14
CA LEU A 66 18.88 8.98 -3.21
C LEU A 66 18.22 7.59 -3.31
N LYS A 67 18.99 6.51 -3.49
CA LYS A 67 18.46 5.13 -3.55
C LYS A 67 17.97 4.67 -2.18
N LYS A 68 18.57 5.21 -1.12
CA LYS A 68 18.30 4.81 0.25
C LYS A 68 17.25 5.66 0.96
N ILE A 69 16.59 6.62 0.28
CA ILE A 69 15.49 7.38 0.91
C ILE A 69 14.49 6.35 1.42
N PRO A 70 14.33 6.19 2.75
CA PRO A 70 13.39 5.24 3.30
C PRO A 70 12.00 5.63 2.78
N PRO A 71 11.12 4.67 2.44
CA PRO A 71 9.71 5.01 2.24
C PRO A 71 9.27 5.83 3.45
N ILE A 72 8.69 7.01 3.18
CA ILE A 72 8.21 8.03 4.13
C ILE A 72 8.15 7.46 5.55
N VAL A 73 9.08 7.91 6.39
CA VAL A 73 9.51 7.22 7.59
C VAL A 73 8.35 6.80 8.48
N GLN A 74 7.87 5.58 8.28
CA GLN A 74 7.33 4.81 9.39
C GLN A 74 8.57 4.28 10.08
N TYR A 75 8.91 4.84 11.23
CA TYR A 75 9.91 4.26 12.11
C TYR A 75 9.33 2.95 12.67
N GLN A 76 9.30 1.93 11.82
CA GLN A 76 8.88 0.59 12.20
C GLN A 76 9.96 0.00 13.13
N ALA A 77 9.49 -0.84 14.05
CA ALA A 77 10.35 -1.64 14.90
C ALA A 77 11.35 -2.43 14.06
N ILE A 78 12.62 -2.38 14.44
CA ILE A 78 13.68 -3.15 13.76
C ILE A 78 13.72 -4.53 14.43
N TRP A 79 13.26 -5.54 13.69
CA TRP A 79 13.20 -6.93 14.18
C TRP A 79 14.48 -7.69 13.85
N ASP A 80 15.06 -7.42 12.68
CA ASP A 80 16.28 -8.02 12.18
C ASP A 80 17.44 -7.03 12.39
N VAL A 81 18.29 -7.33 13.37
CA VAL A 81 19.37 -6.45 13.82
C VAL A 81 20.68 -7.14 13.48
N ASP A 82 21.52 -6.52 12.66
CA ASP A 82 22.87 -7.00 12.39
C ASP A 82 23.69 -6.95 13.68
N GLU A 83 24.24 -8.09 14.05
CA GLU A 83 25.05 -8.28 15.25
C GLU A 83 26.29 -7.36 15.27
N ARG A 84 26.87 -7.08 14.11
CA ARG A 84 28.04 -6.18 13.98
C ARG A 84 27.69 -4.73 14.30
N ILE A 85 26.53 -4.27 13.82
CA ILE A 85 26.04 -2.92 14.06
C ILE A 85 25.57 -2.80 15.52
N ALA A 86 24.93 -3.84 16.05
CA ALA A 86 24.52 -3.89 17.45
C ALA A 86 25.71 -3.75 18.40
N ASP A 87 26.81 -4.47 18.15
CA ASP A 87 28.00 -4.42 18.99
C ASP A 87 28.68 -3.03 18.94
N ASP A 88 28.79 -2.41 17.76
CA ASP A 88 29.30 -1.04 17.59
C ASP A 88 28.43 0.01 18.30
N LEU A 89 27.10 -0.17 18.30
CA LEU A 89 26.18 0.71 19.03
C LEU A 89 26.24 0.49 20.55
N VAL A 90 26.39 -0.75 21.01
CA VAL A 90 26.58 -1.07 22.44
C VAL A 90 27.84 -0.41 22.97
N GLU A 91 28.93 -0.43 22.20
CA GLU A 91 30.18 0.26 22.55
C GLU A 91 30.01 1.79 22.55
N LYS A 92 29.41 2.36 21.50
CA LYS A 92 29.26 3.82 21.35
C LYS A 92 28.27 4.46 22.32
N PHE A 93 27.19 3.77 22.67
CA PHE A 93 26.16 4.28 23.57
C PHE A 93 26.31 3.77 25.01
N ASN A 94 27.24 2.84 25.26
CA ASN A 94 27.55 2.29 26.57
C ASN A 94 26.31 1.75 27.31
N ILE A 95 25.43 1.06 26.57
CA ILE A 95 24.18 0.46 27.06
C ILE A 95 24.21 -1.07 26.93
N SER A 96 23.37 -1.77 27.69
CA SER A 96 23.27 -3.22 27.59
C SER A 96 22.61 -3.64 26.26
N ARG A 97 23.04 -4.78 25.71
CA ARG A 97 22.52 -5.32 24.43
C ARG A 97 21.01 -5.56 24.49
N ASP A 98 20.51 -6.06 25.62
CA ASP A 98 19.07 -6.30 25.81
C ASP A 98 18.26 -5.00 25.83
N GLU A 99 18.82 -3.93 26.42
CA GLU A 99 18.21 -2.61 26.43
C GLU A 99 18.18 -2.01 25.01
N LEU A 100 19.27 -2.11 24.24
CA LEU A 100 19.31 -1.69 22.84
C LEU A 100 18.25 -2.41 22.01
N LEU A 101 18.17 -3.74 22.10
CA LEU A 101 17.20 -4.55 21.36
C LEU A 101 15.75 -4.22 21.76
N SER A 102 15.51 -3.95 23.04
CA SER A 102 14.18 -3.54 23.51
C SER A 102 13.77 -2.19 22.92
N GLU A 103 14.69 -1.24 22.82
CA GLU A 103 14.46 0.10 22.31
C GLU A 103 14.35 0.14 20.77
N LEU A 104 15.04 -0.76 20.06
CA LEU A 104 14.91 -0.91 18.61
C LEU A 104 13.58 -1.55 18.20
N ARG A 105 13.03 -2.44 19.04
CA ARG A 105 11.76 -3.14 18.83
C ARG A 105 10.51 -2.36 19.26
N LYS A 106 10.66 -1.23 19.95
CA LYS A 106 9.54 -0.37 20.32
C LYS A 106 8.99 0.36 19.08
N GLU A 107 7.69 0.23 18.86
CA GLU A 107 6.96 1.07 17.90
C GLU A 107 6.64 2.42 18.54
N ASN A 108 7.11 3.50 17.94
CA ASN A 108 6.86 4.84 18.46
C ASN A 108 5.51 5.37 17.94
N GLU A 109 4.57 5.53 18.86
CA GLU A 109 3.19 5.99 18.59
C GLU A 109 3.12 7.40 17.98
N GLN A 110 4.17 8.20 18.11
CA GLN A 110 4.22 9.61 17.69
C GLN A 110 5.00 9.86 16.39
N GLY A 111 5.52 8.81 15.74
CA GLY A 111 6.25 8.95 14.47
C GLY A 111 7.63 9.60 14.59
N GLU A 112 8.10 9.88 15.82
CA GLU A 112 9.48 10.29 16.08
C GLU A 112 10.38 9.06 16.24
N ALA A 113 11.55 9.08 15.62
CA ALA A 113 12.52 8.01 15.70
C ALA A 113 13.15 7.93 17.09
N ASN A 114 13.29 6.72 17.65
CA ASN A 114 14.14 6.56 18.81
C ASN A 114 15.60 6.86 18.42
N ARG A 115 16.37 7.53 19.30
CA ARG A 115 17.80 7.83 19.05
C ARG A 115 18.61 6.60 18.65
N TYR A 116 18.25 5.43 19.18
CA TYR A 116 18.89 4.15 18.85
C TYR A 116 18.52 3.65 17.46
N GLN A 117 17.26 3.81 17.03
CA GLN A 117 16.81 3.47 15.67
C GLN A 117 17.46 4.37 14.62
N VAL A 118 17.65 5.66 14.94
CA VAL A 118 18.39 6.60 14.08
C VAL A 118 19.85 6.20 13.99
N ALA A 119 20.50 5.96 15.13
CA ALA A 119 21.90 5.55 15.16
C ALA A 119 22.15 4.25 14.40
N TYR A 120 21.26 3.26 14.55
CA TYR A 120 21.33 2.01 13.80
C TYR A 120 21.28 2.22 12.28
N ARG A 121 20.30 2.97 11.78
CA ARG A 121 20.18 3.26 10.34
C ARG A 121 21.36 4.07 9.80
N LEU A 122 21.87 5.01 10.59
CA LEU A 122 23.05 5.78 10.22
C LEU A 122 24.31 4.90 10.13
N THR A 123 24.49 3.97 11.06
CA THR A 123 25.63 3.03 11.02
C THR A 123 25.48 2.05 9.87
N GLU A 124 24.29 1.50 9.65
CA GLU A 124 23.94 0.66 8.49
C GLU A 124 24.26 1.37 7.16
N ASP A 125 23.83 2.63 7.03
CA ASP A 125 24.10 3.45 5.84
C ASP A 125 25.60 3.70 5.61
N ASN A 126 26.38 3.83 6.68
CA ASN A 126 27.81 4.10 6.62
C ASN A 126 28.64 2.85 6.28
N VAL A 127 28.19 1.65 6.66
CA VAL A 127 28.88 0.38 6.34
C VAL A 127 28.93 0.15 4.83
N ASP A 128 27.83 0.38 4.12
CA ASP A 128 27.77 0.23 2.65
C ASP A 128 28.68 1.20 1.88
N ILE A 129 29.09 2.32 2.46
CA ILE A 129 29.96 3.31 1.79
C ILE A 129 31.41 2.82 1.73
N VAL A 130 31.83 1.96 2.67
CA VAL A 130 33.22 1.51 2.80
C VAL A 130 33.52 0.35 1.84
N ASP A 131 32.52 -0.47 1.51
CA ASP A 131 32.65 -1.64 0.64
C ASP A 131 32.79 -1.31 -0.86
N ASP A 132 32.55 -0.06 -1.28
CA ASP A 132 32.72 0.40 -2.67
C ASP A 132 34.18 0.77 -3.03
N THR A 133 35.15 0.47 -2.15
CA THR A 133 36.58 0.64 -2.43
C THR A 133 37.19 -0.66 -3.00
N PRO A 134 37.62 -0.69 -4.28
CA PRO A 134 38.12 -1.93 -4.88
C PRO A 134 39.55 -2.20 -4.42
N SER A 135 39.69 -3.00 -3.36
CA SER A 135 40.97 -3.60 -2.98
C SER A 135 40.82 -5.12 -2.97
N SER A 136 41.09 -5.75 -4.10
CA SER A 136 41.51 -7.15 -4.17
C SER A 136 42.98 -7.19 -4.54
N PRO A 137 43.77 -8.16 -4.02
CA PRO A 137 43.94 -9.38 -4.80
C PRO A 137 44.02 -10.71 -4.00
N LEU A 138 43.30 -11.70 -4.53
CA LEU A 138 43.63 -13.13 -4.69
C LEU A 138 43.70 -14.06 -3.45
N GLN A 139 42.70 -14.95 -3.33
CA GLN A 139 42.93 -16.41 -3.42
C GLN A 139 41.64 -17.16 -3.79
N VAL A 140 41.73 -17.87 -4.91
CA VAL A 140 40.84 -18.93 -5.39
C VAL A 140 41.02 -20.17 -4.51
N ASP A 141 39.94 -20.77 -3.99
CA ASP A 141 39.60 -22.18 -4.29
C ASP A 141 38.26 -22.65 -3.70
N MET A 142 37.69 -23.65 -4.41
CA MET A 142 36.77 -24.71 -3.96
C MET A 142 35.27 -24.41 -3.69
N MET A 143 34.49 -24.62 -4.75
CA MET A 143 33.39 -25.60 -4.86
C MET A 143 32.44 -25.77 -3.64
N MET A 144 31.24 -25.19 -3.76
CA MET A 144 29.92 -25.79 -3.46
C MET A 144 28.85 -24.75 -3.88
N GLN A 145 28.66 -24.56 -5.19
CA GLN A 145 27.48 -23.85 -5.68
C GLN A 145 26.31 -24.83 -5.66
N SER A 146 25.44 -24.70 -4.65
CA SER A 146 24.07 -25.16 -4.81
C SER A 146 23.36 -24.15 -5.72
N PRO A 147 22.71 -24.58 -6.81
CA PRO A 147 21.96 -23.66 -7.66
C PRO A 147 20.77 -23.09 -6.88
N PRO A 148 20.46 -21.78 -6.97
CA PRO A 148 19.18 -21.29 -6.50
C PRO A 148 18.11 -21.80 -7.49
N MET A 149 17.32 -22.78 -7.06
CA MET A 149 16.17 -23.25 -7.81
C MET A 149 15.08 -22.17 -7.80
N ASN A 150 15.03 -21.40 -8.90
CA ASN A 150 13.75 -20.97 -9.45
C ASN A 150 12.98 -22.20 -9.90
N LEU A 151 11.75 -22.38 -9.44
CA LEU A 151 10.76 -23.15 -10.18
C LEU A 151 9.38 -22.50 -10.05
N ARG A 152 9.11 -21.60 -10.99
CA ARG A 152 7.84 -21.58 -11.68
C ARG A 152 8.14 -21.84 -13.15
N GLU A 153 7.97 -23.08 -13.59
CA GLU A 153 7.84 -23.42 -15.00
C GLU A 153 6.54 -24.18 -15.18
N GLU A 154 5.67 -23.62 -16.02
CA GLU A 154 4.57 -24.34 -16.64
C GLU A 154 5.10 -25.22 -17.79
N LEU A 155 4.18 -26.05 -18.29
CA LEU A 155 4.07 -26.70 -19.62
C LEU A 155 4.37 -28.22 -19.61
N PRO A 156 3.85 -29.03 -20.56
CA PRO A 156 2.92 -28.75 -21.68
C PRO A 156 1.74 -29.76 -21.81
N PHE A 157 0.86 -29.45 -22.78
CA PHE A 157 -0.04 -30.39 -23.47
C PHE A 157 0.68 -31.64 -23.97
N ASP A 158 0.02 -32.80 -23.93
CA ASP A 158 0.02 -33.73 -25.07
C ASP A 158 -1.20 -34.66 -25.06
N THR A 159 -1.64 -34.95 -26.28
CA THR A 159 -2.82 -35.68 -26.74
C THR A 159 -2.73 -37.21 -26.61
N GLU A 160 -3.92 -37.80 -26.41
CA GLU A 160 -4.46 -39.12 -26.80
C GLU A 160 -3.61 -40.41 -26.92
N ASP A 161 -4.28 -41.47 -26.45
CA ASP A 161 -4.19 -42.91 -26.77
C ASP A 161 -3.27 -43.80 -25.93
N SER A 162 -3.66 -45.00 -25.49
CA SER A 162 -4.94 -45.68 -25.24
C SER A 162 -4.61 -47.08 -24.64
N PHE A 163 -5.60 -47.72 -24.01
CA PHE A 163 -5.72 -49.16 -23.66
C PHE A 163 -5.12 -49.76 -22.35
N LEU A 164 -6.04 -49.91 -21.38
CA LEU A 164 -6.52 -51.13 -20.68
C LEU A 164 -6.01 -51.61 -19.30
N HIS A 165 -7.03 -51.92 -18.48
CA HIS A 165 -7.14 -52.81 -17.31
C HIS A 165 -6.59 -52.27 -15.97
N GLU A 166 -7.26 -52.33 -14.82
CA GLU A 166 -8.52 -52.98 -14.41
C GLU A 166 -8.98 -52.44 -13.03
N LYS A 167 -10.22 -52.73 -12.66
CA LYS A 167 -11.03 -52.27 -11.51
C LYS A 167 -10.40 -52.46 -10.11
N LYS A 168 -10.71 -51.54 -9.17
CA LYS A 168 -11.37 -51.75 -7.85
C LYS A 168 -11.42 -50.43 -7.02
N THR A 169 -12.60 -49.92 -6.66
CA THR A 169 -13.17 -49.81 -5.27
C THR A 169 -12.24 -49.08 -4.29
N ASP A 170 -12.57 -48.04 -3.53
CA ASP A 170 -13.82 -47.50 -2.99
C ASP A 170 -13.59 -46.04 -2.55
N ALA A 171 -14.69 -45.29 -2.46
CA ALA A 171 -14.94 -44.24 -1.47
C ALA A 171 -13.78 -43.26 -1.16
N SER A 172 -13.60 -42.24 -1.99
CA SER A 172 -13.10 -40.91 -1.58
C SER A 172 -13.08 -39.95 -2.77
N THR A 173 -14.25 -39.48 -3.23
CA THR A 173 -14.29 -38.41 -4.25
C THR A 173 -15.42 -37.40 -4.05
N ASP A 174 -15.99 -37.32 -2.85
CA ASP A 174 -17.04 -36.35 -2.53
C ASP A 174 -16.54 -35.08 -1.82
N TYR A 175 -15.22 -34.92 -1.67
CA TYR A 175 -14.64 -33.79 -0.93
C TYR A 175 -14.14 -32.63 -1.80
N ILE A 176 -14.12 -32.79 -3.14
CA ILE A 176 -13.53 -31.77 -4.05
C ILE A 176 -14.60 -30.95 -4.79
N THR A 177 -15.90 -31.27 -4.65
CA THR A 177 -16.97 -30.59 -5.41
C THR A 177 -17.92 -29.72 -4.58
N ARG A 178 -17.49 -29.26 -3.38
CA ARG A 178 -18.29 -28.35 -2.54
C ARG A 178 -17.54 -27.12 -2.00
N ALA A 179 -16.54 -26.63 -2.72
CA ALA A 179 -15.93 -25.32 -2.42
C ALA A 179 -15.54 -24.58 -3.70
N ARG A 180 -16.51 -24.40 -4.62
CA ARG A 180 -16.58 -23.13 -5.35
C ARG A 180 -17.41 -22.18 -4.50
N GLU A 181 -16.85 -21.82 -3.34
CA GLU A 181 -17.22 -20.58 -2.69
C GLU A 181 -16.99 -19.50 -3.75
N SER A 182 -18.08 -18.83 -4.14
CA SER A 182 -18.04 -17.73 -5.10
C SER A 182 -16.82 -16.86 -4.82
N ASP A 183 -15.99 -16.59 -5.83
CA ASP A 183 -14.94 -15.55 -5.77
C ASP A 183 -15.56 -14.30 -5.12
N GLN A 184 -15.36 -14.15 -3.82
CA GLN A 184 -16.15 -13.25 -3.01
C GLN A 184 -15.56 -11.87 -3.27
N MET A 185 -16.14 -11.19 -4.26
CA MET A 185 -15.67 -9.90 -4.71
C MET A 185 -15.89 -8.89 -3.60
N TRP A 186 -14.78 -8.52 -2.94
CA TRP A 186 -14.75 -7.44 -1.97
C TRP A 186 -15.18 -6.14 -2.66
N LYS A 187 -16.15 -5.45 -2.05
CA LYS A 187 -16.64 -4.15 -2.52
C LYS A 187 -16.37 -3.11 -1.45
N LEU A 188 -15.93 -1.93 -1.88
CA LEU A 188 -15.84 -0.77 -1.00
C LEU A 188 -17.25 -0.29 -0.67
N GLY A 189 -17.56 -0.13 0.61
CA GLY A 189 -18.81 0.47 1.09
C GLY A 189 -20.10 -0.19 0.59
N ILE A 190 -21.17 0.61 0.52
CA ILE A 190 -22.49 0.20 0.05
C ILE A 190 -22.87 1.02 -1.18
N SER A 191 -23.16 0.34 -2.29
CA SER A 191 -23.61 0.98 -3.53
C SER A 191 -25.13 1.14 -3.56
N CYS A 192 -25.61 2.34 -3.83
CA CYS A 192 -27.03 2.69 -3.87
C CYS A 192 -27.39 3.36 -5.20
N THR A 193 -28.54 3.00 -5.79
CA THR A 193 -29.08 3.64 -7.00
C THR A 193 -30.12 4.72 -6.71
N LEU A 194 -30.47 4.91 -5.43
CA LEU A 194 -31.45 5.87 -4.95
C LEU A 194 -30.91 7.31 -5.02
N SER A 195 -31.81 8.30 -4.94
CA SER A 195 -31.40 9.70 -4.85
C SER A 195 -30.66 9.97 -3.53
N PRO A 196 -29.66 10.89 -3.51
CA PRO A 196 -28.88 11.19 -2.31
C PRO A 196 -29.73 11.56 -1.11
N ARG A 197 -30.82 12.30 -1.35
CA ARG A 197 -31.76 12.71 -0.30
C ARG A 197 -32.38 11.50 0.40
N ILE A 198 -32.87 10.51 -0.35
CA ILE A 198 -33.49 9.32 0.21
C ILE A 198 -32.46 8.49 0.97
N ILE A 199 -31.23 8.38 0.44
CA ILE A 199 -30.13 7.66 1.10
C ILE A 199 -29.82 8.32 2.45
N LEU A 200 -29.68 9.64 2.49
CA LEU A 200 -29.39 10.38 3.73
C LEU A 200 -30.57 10.32 4.73
N GLU A 201 -31.81 10.45 4.27
CA GLU A 201 -33.00 10.29 5.13
C GLU A 201 -33.01 8.91 5.80
N LYS A 202 -32.81 7.83 5.02
CA LYS A 202 -32.67 6.48 5.57
C LYS A 202 -31.49 6.37 6.54
N LEU A 203 -30.34 6.95 6.20
CA LEU A 203 -29.16 6.94 7.05
C LEU A 203 -29.44 7.59 8.40
N TYR A 204 -30.07 8.77 8.44
CA TYR A 204 -30.40 9.45 9.69
C TYR A 204 -31.36 8.62 10.55
N HIS A 205 -32.37 7.98 9.97
CA HIS A 205 -33.26 7.10 10.71
C HIS A 205 -32.52 5.93 11.36
N VAL A 206 -31.57 5.33 10.64
CA VAL A 206 -30.78 4.22 11.18
C VAL A 206 -29.85 4.71 12.29
N LEU A 207 -29.18 5.86 12.12
CA LEU A 207 -28.32 6.44 13.15
C LEU A 207 -29.08 6.73 14.46
N VAL A 208 -30.30 7.27 14.37
CA VAL A 208 -31.19 7.45 15.54
C VAL A 208 -31.52 6.11 16.19
N SER A 209 -31.91 5.12 15.40
CA SER A 209 -32.33 3.80 15.92
C SER A 209 -31.21 3.07 16.66
N MET A 210 -29.96 3.33 16.28
CA MET A 210 -28.76 2.74 16.90
C MET A 210 -28.19 3.58 18.04
N ASN A 211 -28.84 4.70 18.41
CA ASN A 211 -28.36 5.64 19.42
C ASN A 211 -26.93 6.15 19.14
N ILE A 212 -26.61 6.35 17.86
CA ILE A 212 -25.33 6.89 17.41
C ILE A 212 -25.46 8.41 17.36
N GLU A 213 -24.48 9.12 17.90
CA GLU A 213 -24.41 10.57 17.78
C GLU A 213 -23.64 10.95 16.51
N TRP A 214 -24.11 11.95 15.76
CA TRP A 214 -23.39 12.43 14.58
C TRP A 214 -23.32 13.95 14.50
N LYS A 215 -22.30 14.41 13.80
CA LYS A 215 -22.09 15.79 13.39
C LYS A 215 -21.96 15.85 11.88
N THR A 216 -22.77 16.69 11.23
CA THR A 216 -22.67 16.94 9.80
C THR A 216 -21.52 17.89 9.52
N ILE A 217 -20.51 17.43 8.77
CA ILE A 217 -19.39 18.28 8.30
C ILE A 217 -19.76 18.93 6.97
N ASN A 218 -20.41 18.18 6.08
CA ASN A 218 -20.98 18.65 4.81
C ASN A 218 -22.28 17.87 4.54
N GLU A 219 -23.12 18.32 3.62
CA GLU A 219 -24.39 17.66 3.23
C GLU A 219 -24.25 16.15 2.97
N TYR A 220 -23.08 15.71 2.49
CA TYR A 220 -22.77 14.32 2.14
C TYR A 220 -21.67 13.70 3.01
N HIS A 221 -21.27 14.35 4.11
CA HIS A 221 -20.19 13.89 4.99
C HIS A 221 -20.55 14.07 6.46
N LEU A 222 -20.63 12.95 7.17
CA LEU A 222 -21.01 12.86 8.56
C LEU A 222 -19.87 12.28 9.39
N GLN A 223 -19.68 12.82 10.59
CA GLN A 223 -18.80 12.26 11.60
C GLN A 223 -19.63 11.68 12.73
N CYS A 224 -19.49 10.39 12.98
CA CYS A 224 -20.29 9.62 13.92
C CYS A 224 -19.45 9.24 15.15
N ARG A 225 -20.11 9.17 16.31
CA ARG A 225 -19.53 8.81 17.60
C ARG A 225 -20.40 7.77 18.29
N ILE A 226 -19.76 6.72 18.77
CA ILE A 226 -20.38 5.62 19.52
C ILE A 226 -19.89 5.70 20.96
N ILE A 227 -20.82 5.88 21.90
CA ILE A 227 -20.51 5.97 23.33
C ILE A 227 -20.73 4.61 24.05
N ALA A 228 -21.51 3.71 23.45
CA ALA A 228 -22.07 2.52 24.12
C ALA A 228 -21.04 1.51 24.67
N HIS A 229 -19.87 1.36 24.03
CA HIS A 229 -18.89 0.34 24.45
C HIS A 229 -17.86 0.82 25.48
N ASN A 230 -17.53 2.12 25.51
CA ASN A 230 -16.58 2.67 26.47
C ASN A 230 -16.70 4.21 26.56
N PRO A 231 -17.21 4.79 27.66
CA PRO A 231 -17.39 6.23 27.77
C PRO A 231 -16.07 7.02 27.80
N SER A 232 -14.96 6.38 28.19
CA SER A 232 -13.63 6.98 28.22
C SER A 232 -12.95 7.00 26.84
N ASN A 233 -13.25 6.01 25.98
CA ASN A 233 -12.72 5.93 24.62
C ASN A 233 -13.82 5.61 23.59
N PRO A 234 -14.61 6.62 23.18
CA PRO A 234 -15.70 6.40 22.22
C PRO A 234 -15.15 6.14 20.82
N THR A 235 -15.72 5.15 20.13
CA THR A 235 -15.38 4.85 18.74
C THR A 235 -15.91 5.94 17.82
N LYS A 236 -15.02 6.52 17.00
CA LYS A 236 -15.33 7.58 16.04
C LYS A 236 -15.09 7.08 14.63
N PHE A 237 -16.02 7.39 13.74
CA PHE A 237 -15.92 7.04 12.32
C PHE A 237 -16.61 8.11 11.46
N THR A 238 -16.34 8.11 10.17
CA THR A 238 -16.99 9.01 9.21
C THR A 238 -17.78 8.21 8.19
N ILE A 239 -18.90 8.77 7.77
CA ILE A 239 -19.73 8.26 6.69
C ILE A 239 -19.74 9.31 5.59
N GLN A 240 -19.39 8.92 4.37
CA GLN A 240 -19.34 9.83 3.24
C GLN A 240 -20.05 9.25 2.02
N LEU A 241 -20.92 10.06 1.42
CA LEU A 241 -21.62 9.70 0.19
C LEU A 241 -20.87 10.24 -1.02
N PHE A 242 -20.44 9.34 -1.89
CA PHE A 242 -19.77 9.64 -3.14
C PHE A 242 -20.70 9.41 -4.33
N LYS A 243 -20.59 10.26 -5.36
CA LYS A 243 -21.26 10.02 -6.64
C LYS A 243 -20.34 9.19 -7.54
N VAL A 244 -20.81 8.03 -7.93
CA VAL A 244 -20.20 7.14 -8.92
C VAL A 244 -20.83 7.44 -10.30
N LYS A 245 -20.43 6.70 -11.34
CA LYS A 245 -20.98 6.83 -12.70
C LYS A 245 -22.48 6.53 -12.75
N ASN A 246 -23.19 7.14 -13.69
CA ASN A 246 -24.59 6.84 -14.04
C ASN A 246 -25.62 6.97 -12.91
N LYS A 247 -25.50 8.02 -12.07
CA LYS A 247 -26.39 8.25 -10.91
C LYS A 247 -26.34 7.11 -9.85
N ASN A 248 -25.29 6.31 -9.87
CA ASN A 248 -24.98 5.44 -8.74
C ASN A 248 -24.26 6.24 -7.67
N TYR A 249 -24.55 5.93 -6.41
CA TYR A 249 -23.92 6.54 -5.26
C TYR A 249 -23.25 5.45 -4.41
N LEU A 250 -22.15 5.80 -3.77
CA LEU A 250 -21.42 4.92 -2.88
C LEU A 250 -21.38 5.53 -1.50
N LEU A 251 -21.87 4.79 -0.51
CA LEU A 251 -21.75 5.14 0.89
C LEU A 251 -20.50 4.46 1.46
N ASP A 252 -19.50 5.28 1.80
CA ASP A 252 -18.23 4.84 2.36
C ASP A 252 -18.19 5.04 3.88
N PHE A 253 -17.49 4.14 4.57
CA PHE A 253 -17.33 4.13 6.02
C PHE A 253 -15.85 4.10 6.35
N LYS A 254 -15.37 5.12 7.07
CA LYS A 254 -13.98 5.22 7.47
C LYS A 254 -13.85 5.36 8.99
N LYS A 255 -13.26 4.36 9.63
CA LYS A 255 -12.91 4.42 11.04
C LYS A 255 -11.86 5.53 11.26
N LEU A 256 -12.04 6.33 12.31
CA LEU A 256 -11.07 7.34 12.74
C LEU A 256 -10.28 6.84 13.97
N HIS A 257 -10.98 6.45 15.03
CA HIS A 257 -10.38 6.02 16.31
C HIS A 257 -11.34 5.09 17.08
N GLY A 258 -10.80 4.31 18.02
CA GLY A 258 -11.56 3.44 18.94
C GLY A 258 -11.54 1.97 18.53
N ASP A 259 -12.51 1.22 19.05
CA ASP A 259 -12.59 -0.23 18.86
C ASP A 259 -12.97 -0.62 17.41
N THR A 260 -12.25 -1.59 16.86
CA THR A 260 -12.47 -2.13 15.51
C THR A 260 -13.71 -3.02 15.47
N CYS A 261 -13.95 -3.83 16.51
CA CYS A 261 -15.08 -4.77 16.53
C CYS A 261 -16.42 -4.01 16.56
N ALA A 262 -16.56 -3.04 17.46
CA ALA A 262 -17.73 -2.18 17.54
C ALA A 262 -18.00 -1.42 16.22
N PHE A 263 -16.94 -0.97 15.52
CA PHE A 263 -17.09 -0.33 14.21
C PHE A 263 -17.67 -1.28 13.15
N PHE A 264 -17.15 -2.51 13.06
CA PHE A 264 -17.64 -3.47 12.08
C PHE A 264 -19.05 -3.97 12.39
N GLU A 265 -19.40 -4.14 13.66
CA GLU A 265 -20.75 -4.53 14.06
C GLU A 265 -21.79 -3.52 13.57
N ILE A 266 -21.53 -2.23 13.77
CA ILE A 266 -22.41 -1.16 13.30
C ILE A 266 -22.44 -1.07 11.77
N CYS A 267 -21.28 -1.18 11.11
CA CYS A 267 -21.23 -1.21 9.64
C CYS A 267 -22.02 -2.39 9.06
N SER A 268 -22.08 -3.52 9.78
CA SER A 268 -22.87 -4.69 9.37
C SER A 268 -24.38 -4.46 9.49
N GLN A 269 -24.81 -3.68 10.49
CA GLN A 269 -26.21 -3.35 10.73
C GLN A 269 -26.71 -2.21 9.83
N LEU A 270 -25.83 -1.34 9.33
CA LEU A 270 -26.13 -0.23 8.42
C LEU A 270 -26.40 -0.66 6.96
N ARG A 271 -26.80 -1.91 6.72
CA ARG A 271 -27.14 -2.42 5.38
C ARG A 271 -28.53 -1.94 4.94
N PHE A 272 -28.61 -1.32 3.76
CA PHE A 272 -29.83 -0.78 3.14
C PHE A 272 -30.37 -1.66 2.01
#